data_AF-A0A6C0AH75-F1
#
_entry.id   AF-A0A6C0AH75-F1
#
_cell.length_a   1.000
_cell.length_b   1.000
_cell.length_c   1.000
_cell.angle_alpha   90.00
_cell.angle_beta   90.00
_cell.angle_gamma   90.00
#
_symmetry.space_group_name_H-M   'P 1'
#
loop_
_entity.id
_entity.type
_entity.pdbx_description
1 polymer ?
#
loop_
_entity_poly.entity_id
_entity_poly.type
_entity_poly.pdbx_seq_one_letter_code
_entity_poly.pdbx_strand_id
1 'polypeptide(L)'
;MNIDLNQSHYSTEDLYRFFDVKPNCTPQELVQKESHLLSRLIHISMEDSKKKDIELFVRNAKARLMKSEIVNVSVNPVTPGQLNSVKRITQYKNLNLNSRFRSNYYQSSSSNFQYILPIEILNVVSMRLTSIELPNTGYLFTSKNNTFTISFHTGSVTTEHLIRIPEGNYDSDTFTLYLNNTYFYPTAPSELRNIVFSIDPYSFKSKFEYTGSFTYSLSFSQEEGPTNSCGWIMGFRMARYEQQQTTQSEGLFDASGDGYIYFALNDYQYNNNGVNLIGLSQSMMDQNILAKIPMTQEKLSIVIDGNNPLTKTRRYNGPVNICKINVILYDTYGTILDLNHMDFSFTLEMELLYENF
;
A
#
# COMPACT_ATOMS: atom_id res chain seq x y z
N MET A 1 32.95 53.07 -35.73
CA MET A 1 32.08 52.97 -34.54
C MET A 1 32.95 52.45 -33.43
N ASN A 2 33.16 53.22 -32.35
CA ASN A 2 33.97 52.77 -31.22
C ASN A 2 33.05 51.94 -30.33
N ILE A 3 33.08 50.62 -30.47
CA ILE A 3 32.22 49.70 -29.71
C ILE A 3 32.90 49.47 -28.36
N ASP A 4 32.19 49.73 -27.27
CA ASP A 4 32.65 49.37 -25.93
C ASP A 4 32.54 47.85 -25.78
N LEU A 5 33.67 47.19 -25.54
CA LEU A 5 33.76 45.73 -25.43
C LEU A 5 33.61 45.26 -23.98
N ASN A 6 33.33 46.17 -23.03
CA ASN A 6 33.11 45.81 -21.65
C ASN A 6 31.63 45.48 -21.38
N GLN A 7 31.35 44.19 -21.16
CA GLN A 7 29.99 43.68 -20.93
C GLN A 7 29.32 44.21 -19.65
N SER A 8 30.08 44.68 -18.66
CA SER A 8 29.51 45.23 -17.42
C SER A 8 28.83 46.59 -17.64
N HIS A 9 29.12 47.26 -18.75
CA HIS A 9 28.50 48.53 -19.12
C HIS A 9 27.16 48.37 -19.85
N TYR A 10 26.77 47.14 -20.20
CA TYR A 10 25.53 46.84 -20.91
C TYR A 10 24.48 46.21 -19.96
N SER A 11 23.29 46.80 -19.92
CA SER A 11 22.11 46.17 -19.32
C SER A 11 21.56 45.06 -20.23
N THR A 12 20.70 44.19 -19.71
CA THR A 12 20.03 43.17 -20.51
C THR A 12 19.19 43.74 -21.65
N GLU A 13 18.58 44.92 -21.45
CA GLU A 13 17.81 45.61 -22.50
C GLU A 13 18.71 46.19 -23.59
N ASP A 14 19.89 46.70 -23.21
CA ASP A 14 20.89 47.18 -24.18
C ASP A 14 21.43 46.05 -25.05
N LEU A 15 21.57 44.84 -24.49
CA LEU A 15 21.98 43.66 -25.24
C LEU A 15 20.90 43.21 -26.23
N TYR A 16 19.61 43.26 -25.86
CA TYR A 16 18.53 42.99 -26.81
C TYR A 16 18.51 43.99 -27.96
N ARG A 17 18.75 45.27 -27.68
CA ARG A 17 18.88 46.32 -28.72
C ARG A 17 20.13 46.10 -29.59
N PHE A 18 21.24 45.66 -29.00
CA PHE A 18 22.48 45.38 -29.73
C PHE A 18 22.31 44.25 -30.75
N PHE A 19 21.59 43.18 -30.40
CA PHE A 19 21.27 42.08 -31.32
C PHE A 19 20.06 42.36 -32.22
N ASP A 20 19.39 43.52 -32.07
CA ASP A 20 18.18 43.89 -32.79
C ASP A 20 17.08 42.81 -32.68
N VAL A 21 16.79 42.44 -31.44
CA VAL A 21 15.79 41.41 -31.07
C VAL A 21 14.93 41.89 -29.90
N LYS A 22 13.69 41.39 -29.85
CA LYS A 22 12.76 41.71 -28.77
C LYS A 22 13.11 40.93 -27.49
N PRO A 23 12.72 41.41 -26.28
CA PRO A 23 13.00 40.72 -25.02
C PRO A 23 12.43 39.29 -24.90
N ASN A 24 11.44 38.90 -25.72
CA ASN A 24 10.84 37.55 -25.76
C ASN A 24 11.28 36.75 -27.02
N CYS A 25 12.48 37.03 -27.52
CA CYS A 25 13.05 36.39 -28.71
C CYS A 25 13.34 34.90 -28.45
N THR A 26 13.11 34.04 -29.45
CA THR A 26 13.42 32.60 -29.32
C THR A 26 14.94 32.35 -29.36
N PRO A 27 15.45 31.30 -28.69
CA PRO A 27 16.89 30.96 -28.74
C PRO A 27 17.45 30.79 -30.15
N GLN A 28 16.63 30.31 -31.09
CA GLN A 28 17.02 30.11 -32.49
C GLN A 28 17.22 31.44 -33.23
N GLU A 29 16.35 32.43 -32.97
CA GLU A 29 16.43 33.77 -33.57
C GLU A 29 17.67 34.53 -33.05
N LEU A 30 18.02 34.37 -31.77
CA LEU A 30 19.24 34.94 -31.20
C LEU A 30 20.53 34.35 -31.82
N VAL A 31 20.56 33.04 -32.06
CA VAL A 31 21.69 32.35 -32.74
C VAL A 31 21.81 32.81 -34.21
N GLN A 32 20.68 33.00 -34.90
CA GLN A 32 20.70 33.52 -36.27
C GLN A 32 21.25 34.94 -36.32
N LYS A 33 20.83 35.82 -35.41
CA LYS A 33 21.33 37.21 -35.33
C LYS A 33 22.81 37.28 -34.98
N GLU A 34 23.31 36.42 -34.08
CA GLU A 34 24.75 36.28 -33.82
C GLU A 34 25.51 35.91 -35.10
N SER A 35 25.08 34.87 -35.82
CA SER A 35 25.76 34.43 -37.05
C SER A 35 25.78 35.53 -38.13
N HIS A 36 24.71 36.32 -38.21
CA HIS A 36 24.63 37.47 -39.10
C HIS A 36 25.62 38.59 -38.71
N LEU A 37 25.75 38.90 -37.43
CA LEU A 37 26.72 39.90 -36.94
C LEU A 37 28.17 39.45 -37.18
N LEU A 38 28.48 38.17 -36.90
CA LEU A 38 29.83 37.63 -37.07
C LEU A 38 30.23 37.51 -38.56
N SER A 39 29.30 37.15 -39.44
CA SER A 39 29.58 37.11 -40.89
C SER A 39 29.87 38.50 -41.46
N ARG A 40 29.23 39.55 -40.95
CA ARG A 40 29.53 40.94 -41.33
C ARG A 40 30.93 41.38 -40.89
N LEU A 41 31.42 40.88 -39.77
CA LEU A 41 32.76 41.18 -39.24
C LEU A 41 33.91 40.72 -40.17
N ILE A 42 33.68 39.66 -40.96
CA ILE A 42 34.68 39.11 -41.89
C ILE A 42 35.03 40.14 -42.98
N HIS A 43 34.04 40.88 -43.46
CA HIS A 43 34.18 41.83 -44.56
C HIS A 43 34.74 43.20 -44.14
N ILE A 44 34.94 43.46 -42.84
CA ILE A 44 35.47 44.73 -42.35
C ILE A 44 37.00 44.64 -42.28
N SER A 45 37.69 45.64 -42.87
CA SER A 45 39.14 45.80 -42.76
C SER A 45 39.51 46.30 -41.34
N MET A 46 39.87 45.37 -40.45
CA MET A 46 40.30 45.64 -39.06
C MET A 46 41.43 44.67 -38.67
N GLU A 47 42.25 45.06 -37.69
CA GLU A 47 43.27 44.18 -37.09
C GLU A 47 42.64 42.90 -36.53
N ASP A 48 43.29 41.76 -36.77
CA ASP A 48 42.80 40.44 -36.36
C ASP A 48 42.60 40.32 -34.84
N SER A 49 43.39 41.03 -34.04
CA SER A 49 43.20 41.08 -32.58
C SER A 49 41.85 41.69 -32.21
N LYS A 50 41.48 42.82 -32.82
CA LYS A 50 40.22 43.51 -32.54
C LYS A 50 39.01 42.71 -33.03
N LYS A 51 39.16 41.96 -34.14
CA LYS A 51 38.11 41.04 -34.62
C LYS A 51 37.82 39.94 -33.60
N LYS A 52 38.87 39.35 -33.01
CA LYS A 52 38.72 38.33 -31.95
C LYS A 52 38.07 38.89 -30.69
N ASP A 53 38.42 40.11 -30.28
CA ASP A 53 37.82 40.73 -29.09
C ASP A 53 36.32 41.01 -29.29
N ILE A 54 35.92 41.45 -30.49
CA ILE A 54 34.51 41.65 -30.84
C ILE A 54 33.77 40.31 -30.92
N GLU A 55 34.37 39.28 -31.52
CA GLU A 55 33.78 37.93 -31.58
C GLU A 55 33.54 37.37 -30.18
N LEU A 56 34.51 37.53 -29.28
CA LEU A 56 34.41 37.10 -27.89
C LEU A 56 33.33 37.87 -27.13
N PHE A 57 33.23 39.19 -27.35
CA PHE A 57 32.16 40.02 -26.78
C PHE A 57 30.77 39.54 -27.21
N VAL A 58 30.56 39.33 -28.51
CA VAL A 58 29.26 38.90 -29.07
C VAL A 58 28.86 37.52 -28.50
N ARG A 59 29.79 36.55 -28.44
CA ARG A 59 29.51 35.21 -27.90
C ARG A 59 29.11 35.25 -26.43
N ASN A 60 29.81 36.04 -25.63
CA ASN A 60 29.52 36.18 -24.21
C ASN A 60 28.21 36.93 -23.95
N ALA A 61 27.90 37.95 -24.76
CA ALA A 61 26.64 38.67 -24.69
C ALA A 61 25.43 37.74 -24.97
N LYS A 62 25.54 36.85 -25.97
CA LYS A 62 24.53 35.81 -26.23
C LYS A 62 24.39 34.85 -25.03
N ALA A 63 25.51 34.37 -24.49
CA ALA A 63 25.49 33.45 -23.36
C ALA A 63 24.79 34.05 -22.13
N ARG A 64 24.95 35.36 -21.90
CA ARG A 64 24.26 36.09 -20.84
C ARG A 64 22.74 36.16 -21.05
N LEU A 65 22.29 36.39 -22.29
CA LEU A 65 20.86 36.39 -22.64
C LEU A 65 20.23 34.98 -22.58
N MET A 66 20.98 33.92 -22.91
CA MET A 66 20.51 32.54 -22.78
C MET A 66 20.41 32.06 -21.33
N LYS A 67 21.26 32.58 -20.43
CA LYS A 67 21.27 32.18 -19.02
C LYS A 67 20.07 32.73 -18.23
N SER A 68 19.44 33.82 -18.68
CA SER A 68 18.21 34.37 -18.07
C SER A 68 16.96 33.53 -18.34
N GLU A 69 16.99 32.55 -19.25
CA GLU A 69 15.86 31.67 -19.58
C GLU A 69 15.88 30.31 -18.84
N ILE A 70 16.77 30.08 -17.87
CA ILE A 70 16.67 28.90 -17.00
C ILE A 70 15.54 29.11 -15.99
N VAL A 71 14.30 28.96 -16.47
CA VAL A 71 13.15 28.69 -15.60
C VAL A 71 13.32 27.25 -15.13
N ASN A 72 13.60 27.07 -13.82
CA ASN A 72 13.64 25.76 -13.20
C ASN A 72 12.27 25.06 -13.38
N VAL A 73 12.19 24.06 -14.27
CA VAL A 73 10.99 23.22 -14.47
C VAL A 73 10.98 22.04 -13.48
N SER A 74 11.28 22.30 -12.22
CA SER A 74 10.88 21.39 -11.14
C SER A 74 9.80 22.10 -10.35
N VAL A 75 8.54 21.76 -10.64
CA VAL A 75 7.42 22.20 -9.80
C VAL A 75 7.62 21.54 -8.45
N ASN A 76 8.13 22.31 -7.49
CA ASN A 76 8.16 21.93 -6.09
C ASN A 76 6.73 22.16 -5.55
N PRO A 77 6.00 21.16 -5.06
CA PRO A 77 4.60 21.30 -4.67
C PRO A 77 4.39 22.13 -3.38
N VAL A 78 5.44 22.77 -2.87
CA VAL A 78 5.36 23.66 -1.72
C VAL A 78 6.01 24.98 -2.11
N THR A 79 5.18 26.01 -2.29
CA THR A 79 5.60 27.40 -2.48
C THR A 79 6.48 27.80 -1.28
N PRO A 80 7.78 28.08 -1.44
CA PRO A 80 8.57 28.59 -0.34
C PRO A 80 8.14 30.03 -0.10
N GLY A 81 7.64 30.33 1.11
CA GLY A 81 7.47 31.73 1.52
C GLY A 81 8.82 32.46 1.45
N GLN A 82 8.80 33.76 1.08
CA GLN A 82 9.99 34.59 0.87
C GLN A 82 10.90 34.79 2.11
N LEU A 83 10.62 34.13 3.24
CA LEU A 83 11.31 34.38 4.50
C LEU A 83 12.27 33.28 4.97
N ASN A 84 12.52 32.21 4.19
CA ASN A 84 13.60 31.26 4.49
C ASN A 84 14.08 30.52 3.23
N SER A 85 15.25 30.90 2.71
CA SER A 85 15.95 30.23 1.60
C SER A 85 16.92 29.14 2.06
N VAL A 86 16.69 28.53 3.22
CA VAL A 86 17.50 27.38 3.65
C VAL A 86 17.11 26.19 2.80
N LYS A 87 17.98 25.79 1.87
CA LYS A 87 17.85 24.57 1.08
C LYS A 87 17.80 23.39 2.06
N ARG A 88 16.62 22.81 2.27
CA ARG A 88 16.48 21.56 3.03
C ARG A 88 17.17 20.46 2.23
N ILE A 89 18.29 19.98 2.74
CA ILE A 89 18.93 18.77 2.25
C ILE A 89 18.30 17.63 3.04
N THR A 90 17.78 16.62 2.35
CA THR A 90 17.26 15.42 2.98
C THR A 90 18.03 14.19 2.53
N GLN A 91 18.09 13.18 3.39
CA GLN A 91 18.72 11.90 3.11
C GLN A 91 17.72 10.78 3.39
N TYR A 92 17.67 9.78 2.52
CA TYR A 92 16.88 8.57 2.76
C TYR A 92 17.69 7.53 3.52
N LYS A 93 17.04 6.85 4.47
CA LYS A 93 17.60 5.74 5.23
C LYS A 93 16.60 4.59 5.29
N ASN A 94 17.05 3.39 4.93
CA ASN A 94 16.26 2.18 5.05
C ASN A 94 16.54 1.48 6.39
N LEU A 95 15.47 1.11 7.08
CA LEU A 95 15.48 0.35 8.31
C LEU A 95 14.79 -0.99 8.06
N ASN A 96 15.59 -2.04 7.99
CA ASN A 96 15.13 -3.42 7.78
C ASN A 96 14.88 -4.05 9.14
N LEU A 97 13.68 -4.59 9.34
CA LEU A 97 13.24 -5.17 10.60
C LEU A 97 12.68 -6.57 10.36
N ASN A 98 12.81 -7.41 11.38
CA ASN A 98 12.21 -8.74 11.40
C ASN A 98 11.56 -8.96 12.77
N SER A 99 10.31 -9.41 12.75
CA SER A 99 9.52 -9.73 13.94
C SER A 99 10.16 -10.80 14.83
N ARG A 100 11.08 -11.61 14.31
CA ARG A 100 11.92 -12.55 15.08
C ARG A 100 12.77 -11.86 16.15
N PHE A 101 13.18 -10.62 15.92
CA PHE A 101 14.03 -9.85 16.83
C PHE A 101 13.22 -8.90 17.73
N ARG A 102 11.91 -9.12 17.87
CA ARG A 102 11.03 -8.33 18.73
C ARG A 102 11.36 -8.51 20.22
N SER A 103 11.04 -7.49 21.01
CA SER A 103 11.14 -7.55 22.46
C SER A 103 10.20 -8.63 23.03
N ASN A 104 10.70 -9.37 24.04
CA ASN A 104 9.95 -10.43 24.73
C ASN A 104 9.34 -11.48 23.79
N TYR A 105 10.14 -12.03 22.86
CA TYR A 105 9.68 -12.94 21.79
C TYR A 105 8.66 -14.00 22.20
N TYR A 106 8.86 -14.68 23.35
CA TYR A 106 7.96 -15.73 23.83
C TYR A 106 6.65 -15.22 24.47
N GLN A 107 6.56 -13.93 24.77
CA GLN A 107 5.40 -13.30 25.42
C GLN A 107 4.68 -12.30 24.49
N SER A 108 5.23 -12.01 23.31
CA SER A 108 4.66 -11.08 22.34
C SER A 108 4.27 -11.79 21.04
N SER A 109 3.18 -11.33 20.43
CA SER A 109 2.70 -11.83 19.13
C SER A 109 3.56 -11.28 18.00
N SER A 110 3.79 -12.06 16.94
CA SER A 110 4.43 -11.55 15.73
C SER A 110 3.59 -10.49 15.02
N SER A 111 2.27 -10.48 15.22
CA SER A 111 1.35 -9.52 14.61
C SER A 111 1.07 -8.28 15.45
N ASN A 112 1.55 -8.21 16.69
CA ASN A 112 1.46 -7.03 17.55
C ASN A 112 2.65 -6.99 18.50
N PHE A 113 3.66 -6.22 18.14
CA PHE A 113 4.89 -6.13 18.91
C PHE A 113 5.55 -4.76 18.86
N GLN A 114 6.29 -4.50 19.94
CA GLN A 114 7.14 -3.33 20.05
C GLN A 114 8.58 -3.66 19.65
N TYR A 115 9.19 -2.73 18.94
CA TYR A 115 10.61 -2.74 18.61
C TYR A 115 11.28 -1.49 19.19
N ILE A 116 12.32 -1.69 19.98
CA ILE A 116 13.13 -0.60 20.55
C ILE A 116 14.40 -0.51 19.71
N LEU A 117 14.64 0.66 19.10
CA LEU A 117 15.82 0.86 18.26
C LEU A 117 17.06 0.98 19.15
N PRO A 118 18.16 0.27 18.84
CA PRO A 118 19.42 0.41 19.59
C PRO A 118 20.01 1.83 19.53
N ILE A 119 19.74 2.54 18.44
CA ILE A 119 20.18 3.92 18.20
C ILE A 119 18.96 4.70 17.72
N GLU A 120 18.71 5.84 18.34
CA GLU A 120 17.65 6.75 17.94
C GLU A 120 17.90 7.31 16.53
N ILE A 121 16.86 7.35 15.70
CA ILE A 121 16.92 7.94 14.36
C ILE A 121 16.41 9.37 14.45
N LEU A 122 17.34 10.31 14.31
CA LEU A 122 17.09 11.74 14.49
C LEU A 122 16.50 12.38 13.23
N ASN A 123 15.77 13.48 13.42
CA ASN A 123 15.38 14.42 12.37
C ASN A 123 14.57 13.79 11.21
N VAL A 124 13.75 12.77 11.49
CA VAL A 124 12.87 12.12 10.51
C VAL A 124 11.75 13.08 10.10
N VAL A 125 11.59 13.33 8.81
CA VAL A 125 10.53 14.19 8.24
C VAL A 125 9.42 13.40 7.55
N SER A 126 9.71 12.19 7.09
CA SER A 126 8.71 11.29 6.53
C SER A 126 9.11 9.83 6.68
N MET A 127 8.13 8.92 6.67
CA MET A 127 8.32 7.48 6.74
C MET A 127 7.33 6.76 5.82
N ARG A 128 7.77 5.68 5.16
CA ARG A 128 6.90 4.75 4.43
C ARG A 128 7.36 3.31 4.56
N LEU A 129 6.41 2.38 4.45
CA LEU A 129 6.71 0.97 4.21
C LEU A 129 7.17 0.81 2.76
N THR A 130 8.30 0.15 2.53
CA THR A 130 8.87 -0.07 1.19
C THR A 130 8.82 -1.51 0.75
N SER A 131 9.16 -2.44 1.66
CA SER A 131 8.99 -3.87 1.43
C SER A 131 8.37 -4.56 2.63
N ILE A 132 7.67 -5.66 2.37
CA ILE A 132 7.28 -6.64 3.38
C ILE A 132 7.37 -8.05 2.79
N GLU A 133 7.89 -8.98 3.59
CA GLU A 133 7.92 -10.41 3.32
C GLU A 133 7.08 -11.13 4.39
N LEU A 134 5.80 -11.31 4.11
CA LEU A 134 4.80 -11.83 5.05
C LEU A 134 4.38 -13.26 4.67
N PRO A 135 4.47 -14.25 5.57
CA PRO A 135 3.92 -15.58 5.30
C PRO A 135 2.38 -15.56 5.36
N ASN A 136 1.71 -16.08 4.33
CA ASN A 136 0.25 -16.22 4.29
C ASN A 136 -0.20 -17.43 5.11
N THR A 137 -0.09 -17.33 6.44
CA THR A 137 -0.31 -18.45 7.37
C THR A 137 -1.66 -18.42 8.07
N GLY A 138 -2.46 -17.35 7.93
CA GLY A 138 -3.77 -17.26 8.54
C GLY A 138 -4.72 -18.37 8.04
N TYR A 139 -5.41 -19.03 8.99
CA TYR A 139 -6.35 -20.10 8.68
C TYR A 139 -7.65 -19.59 8.08
N LEU A 140 -8.21 -20.37 7.16
CA LEU A 140 -9.55 -20.14 6.61
C LEU A 140 -10.63 -20.30 7.69
N PHE A 141 -10.60 -21.42 8.41
CA PHE A 141 -11.45 -21.66 9.57
C PHE A 141 -10.66 -21.44 10.87
N THR A 142 -11.22 -20.62 11.75
CA THR A 142 -10.72 -20.29 13.09
C THR A 142 -11.82 -20.57 14.11
N SER A 143 -11.48 -20.59 15.40
CA SER A 143 -12.44 -20.73 16.51
C SER A 143 -13.60 -19.73 16.48
N LYS A 144 -13.48 -18.62 15.74
CA LYS A 144 -14.50 -17.59 15.57
C LYS A 144 -15.53 -17.90 14.49
N ASN A 145 -15.15 -18.64 13.44
CA ASN A 145 -15.97 -18.81 12.23
C ASN A 145 -16.14 -20.27 11.82
N ASN A 146 -15.82 -21.23 12.69
CA ASN A 146 -15.77 -22.65 12.36
C ASN A 146 -17.01 -23.49 12.74
N THR A 147 -18.13 -22.86 13.10
CA THR A 147 -19.34 -23.62 13.48
C THR A 147 -20.58 -23.21 12.71
N PHE A 148 -21.50 -24.17 12.55
CA PHE A 148 -22.88 -23.96 12.11
C PHE A 148 -23.78 -25.04 12.68
N THR A 149 -25.09 -24.79 12.65
CA THR A 149 -26.09 -25.73 13.16
C THR A 149 -26.99 -26.21 12.03
N ILE A 150 -27.31 -27.49 12.05
CA ILE A 150 -28.33 -28.12 11.22
C ILE A 150 -29.46 -28.58 12.13
N SER A 151 -30.69 -28.17 11.82
CA SER A 151 -31.87 -28.55 12.58
C SER A 151 -32.83 -29.36 11.71
N PHE A 152 -33.30 -30.52 12.18
CA PHE A 152 -34.34 -31.29 11.49
C PHE A 152 -35.68 -31.08 12.17
N HIS A 153 -36.75 -30.96 11.36
CA HIS A 153 -38.10 -30.75 11.85
C HIS A 153 -38.97 -31.97 11.55
N THR A 154 -39.25 -32.77 12.57
CA THR A 154 -40.10 -33.95 12.47
C THR A 154 -41.39 -33.71 13.27
N GLY A 155 -42.40 -33.14 12.60
CA GLY A 155 -43.64 -32.71 13.24
C GLY A 155 -43.41 -31.54 14.20
N SER A 156 -43.63 -31.75 15.50
CA SER A 156 -43.43 -30.73 16.54
C SER A 156 -42.06 -30.81 17.23
N VAL A 157 -41.23 -31.79 16.88
CA VAL A 157 -39.90 -31.99 17.47
C VAL A 157 -38.83 -31.42 16.54
N THR A 158 -37.96 -30.58 17.10
CA THR A 158 -36.77 -30.07 16.41
C THR A 158 -35.53 -30.69 17.04
N THR A 159 -34.74 -31.40 16.24
CA THR A 159 -33.42 -31.93 16.63
C THR A 159 -32.35 -31.01 16.09
N GLU A 160 -31.41 -30.55 16.93
CA GLU A 160 -30.33 -29.66 16.52
C GLU A 160 -28.97 -30.35 16.59
N HIS A 161 -28.16 -30.14 15.57
CA HIS A 161 -26.81 -30.67 15.45
C HIS A 161 -25.82 -29.56 15.19
N LEU A 162 -24.92 -29.33 16.15
CA LEU A 162 -23.80 -28.41 16.00
C LEU A 162 -22.66 -29.09 15.23
N ILE A 163 -22.29 -28.52 14.10
CA ILE A 163 -21.13 -28.92 13.30
C ILE A 163 -19.97 -27.98 13.64
N ARG A 164 -18.80 -28.55 13.94
CA ARG A 164 -17.58 -27.79 14.27
C ARG A 164 -16.42 -28.23 13.38
N ILE A 165 -16.01 -27.34 12.49
CA ILE A 165 -14.88 -27.57 11.59
C ILE A 165 -13.56 -27.31 12.36
N PRO A 166 -12.54 -28.17 12.27
CA PRO A 166 -11.24 -27.92 12.87
C PRO A 166 -10.59 -26.69 12.23
N GLU A 167 -9.80 -25.97 13.02
CA GLU A 167 -9.05 -24.84 12.49
C GLU A 167 -8.08 -25.29 11.39
N GLY A 168 -7.95 -24.50 10.33
CA GLY A 168 -7.09 -24.86 9.22
C GLY A 168 -7.51 -24.26 7.87
N ASN A 169 -6.76 -24.65 6.85
CA ASN A 169 -7.02 -24.33 5.45
C ASN A 169 -7.56 -25.56 4.74
N TYR A 170 -8.55 -25.36 3.87
CA TYR A 170 -9.20 -26.44 3.12
C TYR A 170 -9.45 -25.95 1.70
N ASP A 171 -9.18 -26.81 0.73
CA ASP A 171 -9.65 -26.64 -0.65
C ASP A 171 -11.05 -27.26 -0.82
N SER A 172 -11.63 -27.14 -2.02
CA SER A 172 -12.99 -27.64 -2.29
C SER A 172 -13.12 -29.15 -2.03
N ASP A 173 -12.10 -29.92 -2.37
CA ASP A 173 -12.15 -31.38 -2.38
C ASP A 173 -11.95 -31.91 -0.96
N THR A 174 -10.92 -31.42 -0.28
CA THR A 174 -10.61 -31.75 1.13
C THR A 174 -11.72 -31.30 2.06
N PHE A 175 -12.30 -30.12 1.85
CA PHE A 175 -13.43 -29.63 2.66
C PHE A 175 -14.68 -30.51 2.47
N THR A 176 -15.01 -30.83 1.21
CA THR A 176 -16.16 -31.69 0.89
C THR A 176 -15.99 -33.07 1.49
N LEU A 177 -14.81 -33.66 1.33
CA LEU A 177 -14.48 -34.97 1.88
C LEU A 177 -14.55 -34.96 3.42
N TYR A 178 -14.01 -33.93 4.07
CA TYR A 178 -14.00 -33.79 5.52
C TYR A 178 -15.42 -33.77 6.10
N LEU A 179 -16.30 -32.91 5.56
CA LEU A 179 -17.67 -32.78 6.06
C LEU A 179 -18.46 -34.09 5.89
N ASN A 180 -18.37 -34.72 4.73
CA ASN A 180 -19.08 -35.97 4.47
C ASN A 180 -18.57 -37.11 5.38
N ASN A 181 -17.25 -37.33 5.44
CA ASN A 181 -16.67 -38.42 6.23
C ASN A 181 -16.77 -38.24 7.75
N THR A 182 -16.90 -37.00 8.23
CA THR A 182 -16.93 -36.72 9.67
C THR A 182 -18.35 -36.58 10.20
N TYR A 183 -19.22 -35.91 9.45
CA TYR A 183 -20.54 -35.50 9.94
C TYR A 183 -21.72 -36.09 9.18
N PHE A 184 -21.53 -36.53 7.93
CA PHE A 184 -22.64 -36.94 7.08
C PHE A 184 -22.47 -38.40 6.56
N TYR A 185 -22.52 -38.61 5.25
CA TYR A 185 -22.39 -39.93 4.64
C TYR A 185 -20.91 -40.38 4.53
N PRO A 186 -20.55 -41.65 4.87
CA PRO A 186 -21.40 -42.78 5.28
C PRO A 186 -21.38 -43.10 6.80
N THR A 187 -20.68 -42.31 7.60
CA THR A 187 -20.25 -42.66 8.97
C THR A 187 -21.12 -42.06 10.09
N ALA A 188 -22.08 -41.18 9.79
CA ALA A 188 -22.83 -40.46 10.82
C ALA A 188 -23.91 -41.30 11.56
N PRO A 189 -24.02 -41.18 12.90
CA PRO A 189 -24.96 -41.98 13.68
C PRO A 189 -26.43 -41.53 13.61
N SER A 190 -26.77 -40.37 13.02
CA SER A 190 -28.12 -39.76 13.08
C SER A 190 -28.74 -39.44 11.71
N GLU A 191 -29.76 -38.56 11.69
CA GLU A 191 -30.40 -37.95 10.52
C GLU A 191 -29.41 -37.23 9.59
N LEU A 192 -28.25 -36.82 10.13
CA LEU A 192 -27.14 -36.23 9.38
C LEU A 192 -26.58 -37.15 8.28
N ARG A 193 -26.73 -38.48 8.40
CA ARG A 193 -26.26 -39.44 7.37
C ARG A 193 -26.94 -39.26 6.02
N ASN A 194 -28.11 -38.64 6.01
CA ASN A 194 -28.91 -38.40 4.82
C ASN A 194 -28.58 -37.04 4.18
N ILE A 195 -27.63 -36.29 4.73
CA ILE A 195 -27.10 -35.07 4.11
C ILE A 195 -25.91 -35.46 3.24
N VAL A 196 -25.83 -34.86 2.06
CA VAL A 196 -24.64 -34.88 1.22
C VAL A 196 -24.24 -33.43 1.00
N PHE A 197 -23.01 -33.10 1.39
CA PHE A 197 -22.39 -31.82 1.06
C PHE A 197 -21.55 -31.97 -0.21
N SER A 198 -21.64 -31.01 -1.11
CA SER A 198 -20.84 -30.98 -2.34
C SER A 198 -20.52 -29.55 -2.75
N ILE A 199 -19.40 -29.38 -3.45
CA ILE A 199 -19.03 -28.13 -4.12
C ILE A 199 -18.93 -28.44 -5.60
N ASP A 200 -19.68 -27.71 -6.42
CA ASP A 200 -19.67 -27.92 -7.87
C ASP A 200 -18.31 -27.49 -8.45
N PRO A 201 -17.62 -28.33 -9.24
CA PRO A 201 -16.24 -28.07 -9.68
C PRO A 201 -16.12 -26.95 -10.72
N TYR A 202 -17.23 -26.51 -11.32
CA TYR A 202 -17.21 -25.46 -12.36
C TYR A 202 -17.71 -24.12 -11.83
N SER A 203 -18.78 -24.15 -11.04
CA SER A 203 -19.41 -22.96 -10.46
C SER A 203 -18.92 -22.66 -9.05
N PHE A 204 -18.18 -23.56 -8.40
CA PHE A 204 -17.71 -23.45 -7.01
C PHE A 204 -18.83 -23.17 -6.00
N LYS A 205 -20.09 -23.47 -6.34
CA LYS A 205 -21.20 -23.29 -5.42
C LYS A 205 -21.33 -24.50 -4.50
N SER A 206 -21.51 -24.23 -3.21
CA SER A 206 -21.75 -25.25 -2.21
C SER A 206 -23.20 -25.68 -2.22
N LYS A 207 -23.45 -26.97 -2.03
CA LYS A 207 -24.79 -27.57 -2.01
C LYS A 207 -24.90 -28.56 -0.86
N PHE A 208 -25.93 -28.36 -0.04
CA PHE A 208 -26.45 -29.37 0.87
C PHE A 208 -27.66 -30.04 0.21
N GLU A 209 -27.64 -31.36 0.14
CA GLU A 209 -28.74 -32.17 -0.39
C GLU A 209 -29.16 -33.18 0.66
N TYR A 210 -30.45 -33.18 1.02
CA TYR A 210 -31.00 -34.13 1.97
C TYR A 210 -31.80 -35.20 1.23
N THR A 211 -31.40 -36.46 1.38
CA THR A 211 -32.02 -37.61 0.71
C THR A 211 -33.15 -38.24 1.52
N GLY A 212 -33.49 -37.67 2.68
CA GLY A 212 -34.59 -38.14 3.53
C GLY A 212 -35.95 -37.54 3.15
N SER A 213 -37.00 -37.92 3.89
CA SER A 213 -38.39 -37.50 3.64
C SER A 213 -38.82 -36.20 4.31
N PHE A 214 -37.95 -35.59 5.12
CA PHE A 214 -38.21 -34.39 5.92
C PHE A 214 -37.48 -33.16 5.38
N THR A 215 -37.73 -32.02 6.00
CA THR A 215 -36.98 -30.78 5.75
C THR A 215 -35.98 -30.52 6.86
N TYR A 216 -34.89 -29.85 6.50
CA TYR A 216 -33.88 -29.37 7.45
C TYR A 216 -33.76 -27.85 7.36
N SER A 217 -33.18 -27.26 8.40
CA SER A 217 -32.85 -25.85 8.46
C SER A 217 -31.35 -25.69 8.73
N LEU A 218 -30.71 -24.74 8.04
CA LEU A 218 -29.31 -24.37 8.27
C LEU A 218 -29.27 -23.05 9.03
N SER A 219 -28.39 -22.96 10.03
CA SER A 219 -28.11 -21.72 10.74
C SER A 219 -26.61 -21.47 10.82
N PHE A 220 -26.17 -20.36 10.22
CA PHE A 220 -24.79 -19.88 10.18
C PHE A 220 -24.55 -18.71 11.14
N SER A 221 -25.52 -18.36 11.97
CA SER A 221 -25.45 -17.20 12.87
C SER A 221 -24.26 -17.29 13.83
N GLN A 222 -23.36 -16.31 13.76
CA GLN A 222 -22.22 -16.11 14.65
C GLN A 222 -22.28 -14.73 15.30
N GLU A 223 -21.60 -14.55 16.43
CA GLU A 223 -21.56 -13.28 17.18
C GLU A 223 -20.86 -12.15 16.41
N GLU A 224 -19.85 -12.44 15.57
CA GLU A 224 -19.06 -11.44 14.83
C GLU A 224 -19.72 -10.94 13.53
N GLY A 225 -20.99 -11.28 13.29
CA GLY A 225 -21.76 -10.84 12.12
C GLY A 225 -21.76 -11.85 10.95
N PRO A 226 -22.53 -11.56 9.89
CA PRO A 226 -22.80 -12.56 8.84
C PRO A 226 -21.59 -12.86 7.94
N THR A 227 -20.65 -11.92 7.81
CA THR A 227 -19.55 -11.98 6.85
C THR A 227 -18.35 -12.79 7.33
N ASN A 228 -18.14 -12.94 8.65
CA ASN A 228 -17.10 -13.79 9.22
C ASN A 228 -17.71 -15.10 9.77
N SER A 229 -18.50 -15.79 8.95
CA SER A 229 -19.14 -17.06 9.32
C SER A 229 -18.71 -18.18 8.37
N CYS A 230 -18.78 -19.44 8.82
CA CYS A 230 -18.53 -20.56 7.91
C CYS A 230 -19.51 -20.59 6.73
N GLY A 231 -20.75 -20.11 6.92
CA GLY A 231 -21.73 -19.95 5.85
C GLY A 231 -21.20 -19.04 4.75
N TRP A 232 -20.56 -17.93 5.14
CA TRP A 232 -19.98 -16.98 4.19
C TRP A 232 -18.83 -17.60 3.38
N ILE A 233 -17.96 -18.37 4.02
CA ILE A 233 -16.87 -19.14 3.40
C ILE A 233 -17.45 -20.17 2.42
N MET A 234 -18.53 -20.84 2.80
CA MET A 234 -19.28 -21.77 1.94
C MET A 234 -20.09 -21.09 0.82
N GLY A 235 -20.13 -19.75 0.78
CA GLY A 235 -20.84 -18.98 -0.24
C GLY A 235 -22.30 -18.67 0.09
N PHE A 236 -22.82 -19.10 1.24
CA PHE A 236 -24.16 -18.75 1.72
C PHE A 236 -24.19 -17.30 2.19
N ARG A 237 -25.28 -16.59 1.86
CA ARG A 237 -25.43 -15.15 2.17
C ARG A 237 -26.53 -14.84 3.18
N MET A 238 -27.36 -15.82 3.53
CA MET A 238 -28.35 -15.69 4.61
C MET A 238 -27.83 -16.34 5.89
N ALA A 239 -28.19 -15.76 7.04
CA ALA A 239 -27.84 -16.33 8.34
C ALA A 239 -28.59 -17.65 8.62
N ARG A 240 -29.78 -17.81 8.03
CA ARG A 240 -30.63 -18.99 8.19
C ARG A 240 -31.32 -19.37 6.89
N TYR A 241 -31.45 -20.67 6.65
CA TYR A 241 -32.22 -21.26 5.56
C TYR A 241 -33.20 -22.26 6.19
N GLU A 242 -34.49 -21.99 6.13
CA GLU A 242 -35.51 -22.78 6.83
C GLU A 242 -36.21 -23.77 5.89
N GLN A 243 -36.53 -24.96 6.42
CA GLN A 243 -37.39 -25.97 5.78
C GLN A 243 -36.96 -26.36 4.35
N GLN A 244 -35.66 -26.58 4.15
CA GLN A 244 -35.08 -26.96 2.87
C GLN A 244 -35.03 -28.49 2.70
N GLN A 245 -35.12 -28.96 1.45
CA GLN A 245 -34.71 -30.32 1.06
C GLN A 245 -33.37 -30.31 0.32
N THR A 246 -33.08 -29.21 -0.37
CA THR A 246 -31.81 -28.96 -1.03
C THR A 246 -31.54 -27.47 -0.92
N THR A 247 -30.32 -27.11 -0.51
CA THR A 247 -29.91 -25.71 -0.40
C THR A 247 -28.61 -25.53 -1.15
N GLN A 248 -28.60 -24.59 -2.10
CA GLN A 248 -27.40 -24.20 -2.83
C GLN A 248 -27.02 -22.78 -2.45
N SER A 249 -25.71 -22.51 -2.36
CA SER A 249 -25.18 -21.20 -2.04
C SER A 249 -25.44 -20.17 -3.16
N GLU A 250 -25.64 -18.90 -2.78
CA GLU A 250 -25.74 -17.81 -3.73
C GLU A 250 -24.38 -17.44 -4.30
N GLY A 251 -23.36 -17.39 -3.43
CA GLY A 251 -21.96 -17.15 -3.73
C GLY A 251 -21.13 -18.41 -3.94
N LEU A 252 -19.86 -18.18 -4.25
CA LEU A 252 -18.84 -19.21 -4.45
C LEU A 252 -18.23 -19.62 -3.10
N PHE A 253 -17.73 -20.85 -3.01
CA PHE A 253 -16.83 -21.28 -1.96
C PHE A 253 -15.53 -20.47 -2.05
N ASP A 254 -15.17 -19.80 -0.96
CA ASP A 254 -14.00 -18.94 -0.89
C ASP A 254 -12.92 -19.58 -0.01
N ALA A 255 -12.03 -20.36 -0.63
CA ALA A 255 -10.88 -20.96 0.05
C ALA A 255 -9.73 -19.95 0.30
N SER A 256 -9.79 -18.77 -0.33
CA SER A 256 -8.68 -17.81 -0.31
C SER A 256 -8.61 -17.03 1.01
N GLY A 257 -9.76 -16.79 1.64
CA GLY A 257 -9.87 -16.03 2.89
C GLY A 257 -9.60 -14.54 2.69
N ASP A 258 -8.90 -13.91 3.64
CA ASP A 258 -8.62 -12.47 3.59
C ASP A 258 -7.75 -12.07 2.39
N GLY A 259 -8.34 -11.35 1.43
CA GLY A 259 -7.62 -10.89 0.23
C GLY A 259 -6.62 -9.75 0.47
N TYR A 260 -6.63 -9.12 1.65
CA TYR A 260 -5.66 -8.10 2.04
C TYR A 260 -5.57 -7.96 3.55
N ILE A 261 -4.49 -7.34 4.02
CA ILE A 261 -4.30 -6.97 5.42
C ILE A 261 -3.91 -5.49 5.53
N TYR A 262 -3.99 -4.94 6.73
CA TYR A 262 -3.48 -3.61 7.04
C TYR A 262 -2.22 -3.68 7.88
N PHE A 263 -1.20 -2.95 7.45
CA PHE A 263 0.02 -2.72 8.23
C PHE A 263 -0.11 -1.39 8.97
N ALA A 264 -0.16 -1.47 10.29
CA ALA A 264 -0.20 -0.32 11.17
C ALA A 264 1.14 -0.16 11.91
N LEU A 265 1.58 1.09 12.00
CA LEU A 265 2.81 1.46 12.69
C LEU A 265 2.57 2.66 13.57
N ASN A 266 2.70 2.46 14.88
CA ASN A 266 2.68 3.53 15.87
C ASN A 266 4.13 3.88 16.24
N ASP A 267 4.53 5.11 15.94
CA ASP A 267 5.84 5.68 16.23
C ASP A 267 5.85 6.56 17.50
N TYR A 268 4.70 6.65 18.19
CA TYR A 268 4.46 7.47 19.37
C TYR A 268 4.60 8.99 19.13
N GLN A 269 4.54 9.43 17.87
CA GLN A 269 4.58 10.84 17.51
C GLN A 269 3.17 11.37 17.24
N TYR A 270 2.81 12.49 17.87
CA TYR A 270 1.50 13.12 17.74
C TYR A 270 1.42 14.11 16.56
N ASN A 271 2.55 14.54 16.03
CA ASN A 271 2.64 15.51 14.94
C ASN A 271 2.65 14.87 13.55
N ASN A 272 2.04 13.69 13.42
CA ASN A 272 1.89 13.01 12.15
C ASN A 272 0.61 13.46 11.46
N ASN A 273 0.62 13.47 10.12
CA ASN A 273 -0.60 13.58 9.35
C ASN A 273 -1.08 12.16 9.03
N GLY A 274 -2.24 11.78 9.58
CA GLY A 274 -2.91 10.52 9.24
C GLY A 274 -3.26 10.51 7.75
N VAL A 275 -2.75 9.52 7.00
CA VAL A 275 -2.93 9.46 5.53
C VAL A 275 -3.96 8.41 5.13
N ASN A 276 -4.18 7.38 5.94
CA ASN A 276 -5.10 6.29 5.64
C ASN A 276 -6.25 6.25 6.65
N LEU A 277 -7.48 6.26 6.15
CA LEU A 277 -8.70 5.99 6.92
C LEU A 277 -9.25 4.64 6.47
N ILE A 278 -9.52 3.74 7.41
CA ILE A 278 -10.27 2.52 7.13
C ILE A 278 -11.74 2.79 7.41
N GLY A 279 -12.57 2.67 6.37
CA GLY A 279 -14.02 2.59 6.55
C GLY A 279 -14.42 1.15 6.84
N LEU A 280 -14.60 0.82 8.11
CA LEU A 280 -15.36 -0.37 8.50
C LEU A 280 -16.85 -0.02 8.42
N SER A 281 -17.71 -1.03 8.23
CA SER A 281 -19.15 -0.86 7.94
C SER A 281 -19.92 -0.02 8.97
N GLN A 282 -19.36 0.16 10.17
CA GLN A 282 -19.98 0.92 11.27
C GLN A 282 -19.03 1.92 11.95
N SER A 283 -17.75 2.00 11.57
CA SER A 283 -16.81 2.95 12.17
C SER A 283 -15.61 3.25 11.26
N MET A 284 -15.08 4.47 11.40
CA MET A 284 -13.79 4.83 10.82
C MET A 284 -12.72 4.55 11.88
N MET A 285 -11.78 3.65 11.59
CA MET A 285 -10.64 3.39 12.47
C MET A 285 -9.43 4.21 12.01
N ASP A 286 -8.97 5.10 12.89
CA ASP A 286 -7.63 5.72 12.79
C ASP A 286 -6.67 4.97 13.73
N GLN A 287 -6.10 3.89 13.21
CA GLN A 287 -5.17 3.03 13.95
C GLN A 287 -3.74 3.14 13.42
N ASN A 288 -3.31 4.33 12.97
CA ASN A 288 -1.95 4.55 12.46
C ASN A 288 -1.59 3.62 11.28
N ILE A 289 -2.55 3.35 10.38
CA ILE A 289 -2.34 2.48 9.22
C ILE A 289 -1.39 3.14 8.21
N LEU A 290 -0.32 2.45 7.87
CA LEU A 290 0.70 2.93 6.94
C LEU A 290 0.52 2.33 5.53
N ALA A 291 0.03 1.10 5.43
CA ALA A 291 -0.18 0.43 4.15
C ALA A 291 -1.32 -0.60 4.17
N LYS A 292 -1.96 -0.80 3.02
CA LYS A 292 -2.83 -1.95 2.71
C LYS A 292 -2.04 -2.93 1.85
N ILE A 293 -1.82 -4.15 2.34
CA ILE A 293 -1.02 -5.17 1.67
C ILE A 293 -1.97 -6.22 1.08
N PRO A 294 -2.02 -6.38 -0.25
CA PRO A 294 -2.82 -7.43 -0.86
C PRO A 294 -2.17 -8.80 -0.63
N MET A 295 -2.98 -9.79 -0.25
CA MET A 295 -2.55 -11.18 -0.08
C MET A 295 -2.67 -11.89 -1.43
N THR A 296 -1.75 -11.58 -2.36
CA THR A 296 -1.81 -12.07 -3.75
C THR A 296 -1.36 -13.50 -3.93
N GLN A 297 -0.64 -14.04 -2.96
CA GLN A 297 -0.05 -15.37 -3.05
C GLN A 297 -0.90 -16.40 -2.28
N GLU A 298 -0.79 -17.66 -2.70
CA GLU A 298 -1.53 -18.77 -2.10
C GLU A 298 -1.21 -18.94 -0.60
N LYS A 299 -2.07 -19.68 0.11
CA LYS A 299 -1.80 -20.04 1.51
C LYS A 299 -0.43 -20.72 1.64
N LEU A 300 0.26 -20.46 2.74
CA LEU A 300 1.60 -20.95 3.09
C LEU A 300 2.76 -20.43 2.23
N SER A 301 2.51 -19.48 1.33
CA SER A 301 3.56 -18.79 0.57
C SER A 301 3.95 -17.45 1.21
N ILE A 302 5.05 -16.86 0.75
CA ILE A 302 5.49 -15.53 1.19
C ILE A 302 4.93 -14.47 0.24
N VAL A 303 4.15 -13.56 0.80
CA VAL A 303 3.75 -12.32 0.15
C VAL A 303 4.94 -11.38 0.18
N ILE A 304 5.50 -11.11 -1.00
CA ILE A 304 6.55 -10.11 -1.20
C ILE A 304 5.91 -8.92 -1.88
N ASP A 305 5.89 -7.80 -1.19
CA ASP A 305 5.37 -6.56 -1.74
C ASP A 305 6.46 -5.50 -1.66
N GLY A 306 6.97 -5.07 -2.82
CA GLY A 306 8.19 -4.27 -2.94
C GLY A 306 8.08 -3.13 -3.94
N ASN A 307 6.88 -2.58 -4.16
CA ASN A 307 6.66 -1.27 -4.80
C ASN A 307 5.16 -0.88 -4.78
N ASN A 308 4.50 -1.01 -3.63
CA ASN A 308 3.05 -0.91 -3.58
C ASN A 308 2.55 0.54 -3.74
N PRO A 309 1.76 0.89 -4.78
CA PRO A 309 1.17 2.22 -4.89
C PRO A 309 0.15 2.54 -3.78
N LEU A 310 -0.30 1.53 -3.04
CA LEU A 310 -1.16 1.65 -1.85
C LEU A 310 -0.37 1.95 -0.58
N THR A 311 0.97 1.90 -0.61
CA THR A 311 1.78 2.44 0.49
C THR A 311 1.71 3.95 0.45
N LYS A 312 1.39 4.56 1.59
CA LYS A 312 1.36 6.02 1.72
C LYS A 312 2.50 6.47 2.62
N THR A 313 3.14 7.57 2.21
CA THR A 313 4.17 8.20 3.02
C THR A 313 3.52 9.00 4.14
N ARG A 314 3.74 8.57 5.37
CA ARG A 314 3.45 9.38 6.56
C ARG A 314 4.39 10.57 6.58
N ARG A 315 3.85 11.78 6.64
CA ARG A 315 4.61 13.03 6.75
C ARG A 315 4.40 13.62 8.14
N TYR A 316 5.48 14.09 8.75
CA TYR A 316 5.43 14.78 10.02
C TYR A 316 5.36 16.30 9.79
N ASN A 317 4.69 17.01 10.69
CA ASN A 317 4.55 18.48 10.62
C ASN A 317 5.84 19.21 11.04
N GLY A 318 6.88 18.48 11.45
CA GLY A 318 8.25 18.92 11.70
C GLY A 318 9.16 17.70 11.86
N PRO A 319 10.49 17.86 11.86
CA PRO A 319 11.41 16.75 12.12
C PRO A 319 11.14 16.11 13.50
N VAL A 320 11.10 14.78 13.54
CA VAL A 320 10.91 13.99 14.77
C VAL A 320 12.02 12.99 14.96
N ASN A 321 12.23 12.58 16.21
CA ASN A 321 13.17 11.52 16.54
C ASN A 321 12.40 10.23 16.84
N ILE A 322 12.88 9.11 16.30
CA ILE A 322 12.24 7.80 16.42
C ILE A 322 13.16 6.89 17.24
N CYS A 323 12.69 6.48 18.42
CA CYS A 323 13.43 5.59 19.32
C CYS A 323 12.76 4.22 19.47
N LYS A 324 11.44 4.15 19.28
CA LYS A 324 10.65 2.92 19.40
C LYS A 324 9.48 2.97 18.43
N ILE A 325 9.07 1.80 17.98
CA ILE A 325 7.89 1.63 17.14
C ILE A 325 7.06 0.46 17.65
N ASN A 326 5.75 0.51 17.45
CA ASN A 326 4.86 -0.62 17.63
C ASN A 326 4.24 -0.99 16.29
N VAL A 327 4.41 -2.24 15.90
CA VAL A 327 3.92 -2.78 14.62
C VAL A 327 2.72 -3.66 14.90
N ILE A 328 1.63 -3.42 14.19
CA ILE A 328 0.40 -4.21 14.28
C ILE A 328 -0.05 -4.60 12.88
N LEU A 329 -0.40 -5.86 12.69
CA LEU A 329 -1.08 -6.35 11.50
C LEU A 329 -2.56 -6.57 11.80
N TYR A 330 -3.43 -5.93 11.02
CA TYR A 330 -4.87 -6.13 11.11
C TYR A 330 -5.39 -6.91 9.90
N ASP A 331 -6.39 -7.75 10.14
CA ASP A 331 -7.18 -8.40 9.09
C ASP A 331 -8.14 -7.41 8.40
N THR A 332 -8.99 -7.92 7.50
CA THR A 332 -9.97 -7.10 6.77
C THR A 332 -11.08 -6.53 7.67
N TYR A 333 -11.26 -7.09 8.86
CA TYR A 333 -12.26 -6.69 9.86
C TYR A 333 -11.69 -5.74 10.93
N GLY A 334 -10.39 -5.45 10.91
CA GLY A 334 -9.71 -4.62 11.90
C GLY A 334 -9.32 -5.36 13.18
N THR A 335 -9.34 -6.70 13.19
CA THR A 335 -8.85 -7.51 14.31
C THR A 335 -7.39 -7.89 14.09
N ILE A 336 -6.66 -8.22 15.17
CA ILE A 336 -5.24 -8.57 15.07
C ILE A 336 -5.13 -9.88 14.28
N LEU A 337 -4.36 -9.85 13.20
CA LEU A 337 -4.13 -10.99 12.34
C LEU A 337 -3.40 -12.10 13.09
N ASP A 338 -3.86 -13.34 13.01
CA ASP A 338 -3.11 -14.49 13.51
C ASP A 338 -2.19 -15.05 12.42
N LEU A 339 -0.88 -15.05 12.71
CA LEU A 339 0.15 -15.60 11.82
C LEU A 339 0.58 -17.02 12.22
N ASN A 340 -0.12 -17.70 13.13
CA ASN A 340 0.24 -19.04 13.58
C ASN A 340 1.69 -19.12 14.08
N HIS A 341 2.08 -18.15 14.90
CA HIS A 341 3.44 -17.98 15.44
C HIS A 341 4.55 -17.77 14.39
N MET A 342 4.19 -17.49 13.13
CA MET A 342 5.17 -17.23 12.08
C MET A 342 5.66 -15.78 12.13
N ASP A 343 6.94 -15.62 11.82
CA ASP A 343 7.62 -14.33 11.77
C ASP A 343 7.66 -13.80 10.32
N PHE A 344 7.65 -12.48 10.19
CA PHE A 344 7.82 -11.74 8.95
C PHE A 344 8.90 -10.66 9.05
N SER A 345 9.39 -10.20 7.90
CA SER A 345 10.29 -9.04 7.77
C SER A 345 9.67 -7.93 6.94
N PHE A 346 10.18 -6.72 7.15
CA PHE A 346 9.74 -5.53 6.42
C PHE A 346 10.81 -4.44 6.44
N THR A 347 10.71 -3.52 5.49
CA THR A 347 11.63 -2.38 5.36
C THR A 347 10.87 -1.07 5.43
N LEU A 348 11.29 -0.19 6.35
CA LEU A 348 10.83 1.19 6.43
C LEU A 348 11.87 2.11 5.79
N GLU A 349 11.44 2.94 4.84
CA GLU A 349 12.26 4.05 4.36
C GLU A 349 11.85 5.31 5.10
N MET A 350 12.85 5.98 5.67
CA MET A 350 12.71 7.26 6.36
C MET A 350 13.47 8.33 5.59
N GLU A 351 12.86 9.50 5.45
CA GLU A 351 13.52 10.71 4.99
C GLU A 351 13.97 11.51 6.21
N LEU A 352 15.25 11.84 6.29
CA LEU A 352 15.86 12.60 7.39
C LEU A 352 16.22 14.00 6.91
N LEU A 353 15.99 15.01 7.73
CA LEU A 353 16.54 16.34 7.53
C LEU A 353 18.03 16.31 7.86
N TYR A 354 18.85 16.68 6.90
CA TYR A 354 20.29 16.74 7.05
C TYR A 354 20.68 18.05 7.76
N GLU A 355 21.32 17.92 8.93
CA GLU A 355 21.94 19.05 9.63
C GLU A 355 23.43 19.07 9.28
N ASN A 356 23.87 20.08 8.53
CA ASN A 356 25.29 20.41 8.46
C ASN A 356 25.68 21.03 9.81
N PHE A 357 26.53 20.34 10.58
CA PHE A 357 27.18 20.93 11.76
C PHE A 357 28.22 21.97 11.35
#